data_AF-A0A3N8ABW4-F1
#
_entry.id   AF-A0A3N8ABW4-F1
#
_cell.length_a   1.000
_cell.length_b   1.000
_cell.length_c   1.000
_cell.angle_alpha   90.00
_cell.angle_beta   90.00
_cell.angle_gamma   90.00
#
_symmetry.space_group_name_H-M   'P 1'
#
loop_
_entity.id
_entity.type
_entity.pdbx_description
1 polymer ?
#
loop_
_entity_poly.entity_id
_entity_poly.type
_entity_poly.pdbx_seq_one_letter_code
_entity_poly.pdbx_strand_id
1 'polypeptide(L)' 'MQTTRRSAGQRQDTPLNPGDEGPPDAPGVGEDPCGVCRGTGMVEGQPCVVCGGTGKVLQGIGGG' A
#
# COMPACT_ATOMS: atom_id res chain seq x y z
N MET A 1 -24.54 28.28 17.38
CA MET A 1 -23.17 28.13 16.85
C MET A 1 -22.40 27.22 17.81
N GLN A 2 -22.40 25.90 17.59
CA GLN A 2 -21.43 24.99 18.23
C GLN A 2 -20.99 23.93 17.22
N THR A 3 -19.92 24.30 16.52
CA THR A 3 -18.73 23.47 16.31
C THR A 3 -18.94 22.16 15.56
N THR A 4 -18.76 22.28 14.24
CA THR A 4 -18.08 21.30 13.40
C THR A 4 -17.06 20.45 14.18
N ARG A 5 -17.22 19.12 14.15
CA ARG A 5 -16.18 18.06 14.15
C ARG A 5 -16.73 16.75 14.74
N ARG A 6 -17.41 15.93 13.91
CA ARG A 6 -17.38 14.48 14.14
C ARG A 6 -16.16 13.93 13.41
N SER A 7 -15.14 13.70 14.22
CA SER A 7 -13.85 13.13 13.92
C SER A 7 -13.95 11.86 13.07
N ALA A 8 -13.16 11.83 12.00
CA ALA A 8 -12.14 10.81 11.75
C ALA A 8 -12.56 9.34 11.95
N GLY A 9 -13.64 8.91 11.30
CA GLY A 9 -14.07 7.51 11.23
C GLY A 9 -14.05 6.91 9.83
N GLN A 10 -13.45 7.60 8.85
CA GLN A 10 -13.16 6.99 7.56
C GLN A 10 -11.94 6.12 7.77
N ARG A 11 -12.14 4.90 8.28
CA ARG A 11 -11.21 3.80 8.04
C ARG A 11 -11.15 3.67 6.53
N GLN A 12 -10.19 4.34 5.93
CA GLN A 12 -9.73 4.04 4.59
C GLN A 12 -9.09 2.66 4.75
N ASP A 13 -9.93 1.61 4.79
CA ASP A 13 -9.53 0.27 4.41
C ASP A 13 -9.21 0.37 2.91
N THR A 14 -8.12 1.08 2.58
CA THR A 14 -7.52 0.99 1.26
C THR A 14 -7.21 -0.49 1.11
N PRO A 15 -7.79 -1.17 0.12
CA PRO A 15 -7.56 -2.59 -0.05
C PRO A 15 -6.05 -2.80 -0.13
N LEU A 16 -5.49 -3.52 0.84
CA LEU A 16 -4.10 -3.90 0.81
C LEU A 16 -3.90 -4.76 -0.43
N ASN A 17 -2.90 -4.41 -1.23
CA ASN A 17 -2.55 -5.26 -2.35
C ASN A 17 -2.01 -6.59 -1.79
N PRO A 18 -2.11 -7.69 -2.53
CA PRO A 18 -1.58 -8.99 -2.09
C PRO A 18 -0.10 -8.97 -1.70
N GLY A 19 0.68 -8.02 -2.23
CA GLY A 19 2.09 -7.83 -1.89
C GLY A 19 2.36 -6.92 -0.69
N ASP A 20 1.35 -6.22 -0.19
CA ASP A 20 1.47 -5.32 0.96
C ASP A 20 1.43 -6.12 2.27
N GLU A 21 2.38 -5.85 3.16
CA GLU A 21 2.49 -6.43 4.51
C GLU A 21 1.67 -5.63 5.54
N GLY A 22 1.32 -4.39 5.21
CA GLY A 22 0.47 -3.53 6.03
C GLY A 22 0.04 -2.25 5.31
N PRO A 23 -0.85 -1.46 5.93
CA PRO A 23 -1.31 -0.19 5.37
C PRO A 23 -0.18 0.86 5.35
N PRO A 24 -0.31 1.92 4.53
CA PRO A 24 0.72 2.97 4.42
C PRO A 24 1.05 3.66 5.75
N ASP A 25 0.08 3.73 6.66
CA ASP A 25 0.21 4.36 7.97
C ASP A 25 0.70 3.38 9.06
N ALA A 26 0.95 2.11 8.73
CA ALA A 26 1.45 1.14 9.70
C ALA A 26 2.89 1.50 10.12
N PRO A 27 3.17 1.61 11.43
CA PRO A 27 4.52 1.83 11.91
C PRO A 27 5.49 0.76 11.41
N GLY A 28 6.61 1.18 10.83
CA GLY A 28 7.63 0.26 10.32
C GLY A 28 7.29 -0.35 8.96
N VAL A 29 6.28 0.15 8.24
CA VAL A 29 5.99 -0.20 6.84
C VAL A 29 6.50 0.90 5.91
N GLY A 30 7.12 0.53 4.79
CA GLY A 30 7.63 1.44 3.77
C GLY A 30 7.41 0.88 2.37
N GLU A 31 7.57 1.71 1.34
CA GLU A 31 7.47 1.27 -0.05
C GLU A 31 8.74 0.51 -0.48
N ASP A 32 8.58 -0.72 -0.96
CA ASP A 32 9.63 -1.54 -1.57
C ASP A 32 9.27 -1.91 -3.02
N PRO A 33 10.24 -2.04 -3.94
CA PRO A 33 9.96 -2.49 -5.31
C PRO A 33 9.24 -3.84 -5.34
N CYS A 34 8.12 -3.92 -6.05
CA CYS A 34 7.39 -5.18 -6.16
C CYS A 34 8.25 -6.24 -6.86
N GLY A 35 8.63 -7.31 -6.14
CA GLY A 35 9.51 -8.36 -6.67
C GLY A 35 8.96 -9.14 -7.87
N VAL A 36 7.63 -9.15 -8.05
CA VAL A 36 6.96 -9.87 -9.16
C VAL A 36 7.09 -9.10 -10.48
N CYS A 37 6.73 -7.81 -10.48
CA CYS A 37 6.86 -6.96 -11.67
C CYS A 37 8.23 -6.26 -11.74
N ARG A 38 9.06 -6.39 -10.71
CA ARG A 38 10.38 -5.75 -10.57
C ARG A 38 10.33 -4.23 -10.69
N GLY A 39 9.30 -3.60 -10.12
CA GLY A 39 9.13 -2.15 -10.16
C GLY A 39 8.34 -1.60 -11.36
N THR A 40 7.98 -2.43 -12.34
CA THR A 40 7.34 -1.93 -13.59
C THR A 40 5.84 -1.65 -13.43
N GLY A 41 5.18 -2.26 -12.45
CA GLY A 41 3.73 -2.23 -12.30
C GLY A 41 2.99 -3.11 -13.31
N MET A 42 3.69 -3.83 -14.19
CA MET A 42 3.07 -4.68 -15.20
C MET A 42 3.70 -6.06 -15.25
N VAL A 43 2.87 -7.08 -15.45
CA VAL A 43 3.27 -8.46 -15.68
C VAL A 43 2.59 -8.91 -16.97
N GLU A 44 3.37 -9.31 -17.97
CA GLU A 44 2.86 -9.76 -19.28
C GLU A 44 1.89 -8.78 -19.97
N GLY A 45 2.13 -7.48 -19.81
CA GLY A 45 1.28 -6.43 -20.40
C GLY A 45 -0.06 -6.22 -19.69
N GLN A 46 -0.25 -6.83 -18.51
CA GLN A 46 -1.38 -6.59 -17.62
C GLN A 46 -0.92 -5.90 -16.33
N PRO A 47 -1.78 -5.12 -15.66
CA PRO A 47 -1.44 -4.54 -14.37
C PRO A 47 -1.08 -5.62 -13.36
N CYS A 48 0.04 -5.45 -12.67
CA CYS A 48 0.52 -6.41 -11.70
C CYS A 48 -0.49 -6.54 -10.55
N VAL A 49 -1.11 -7.71 -10.41
CA VAL A 49 -2.12 -7.98 -9.36
C VAL A 49 -1.55 -7.93 -7.95
N VAL A 50 -0.23 -8.10 -7.81
CA VAL A 50 0.46 -8.13 -6.51
C VAL A 50 0.65 -6.73 -5.93
N CYS A 51 0.90 -5.74 -6.77
CA CYS A 51 1.04 -4.33 -6.35
C CYS A 51 -0.11 -3.44 -6.86
N GLY A 52 -1.15 -4.01 -7.46
CA GLY A 52 -2.25 -3.24 -8.06
C GLY A 52 -1.82 -2.33 -9.22
N GLY A 53 -0.67 -2.60 -9.83
CA GLY A 53 -0.12 -1.77 -10.92
C GLY A 53 0.75 -0.59 -10.49
N THR A 54 0.99 -0.37 -9.19
CA THR A 54 1.84 0.74 -8.70
C THR A 54 3.33 0.52 -8.95
N GLY A 55 3.74 -0.74 -9.13
CA GLY A 55 5.15 -1.14 -9.20
C GLY A 55 5.82 -1.31 -7.82
N LYS A 56 5.14 -0.97 -6.72
CA LYS A 56 5.70 -1.03 -5.36
C LYS A 56 4.73 -1.69 -4.39
N VAL A 57 5.26 -2.28 -3.34
CA VAL A 57 4.49 -2.87 -2.25
C VAL A 57 4.87 -2.22 -0.92
N LEU A 58 3.97 -2.23 0.04
CA LEU A 58 4.16 -1.70 1.37
C LEU A 58 4.66 -2.81 2.28
N GLN A 59 5.97 -2.92 2.47
CA GLN A 59 6.59 -3.99 3.25
C GLN A 59 7.21 -3.46 4.55
N GLY A 60 7.33 -4.34 5.54
CA GLY A 60 7.99 -4.04 6.80
C GLY A 60 9.44 -3.62 6.55
N ILE A 61 9.77 -2.35 6.74
CA ILE A 61 11.13 -1.81 6.74
C ILE A 61 11.79 -2.13 8.09
N GLY A 62 11.94 -3.43 8.37
CA GLY A 62 12.78 -3.95 9.43
C GLY A 62 14.23 -3.92 8.97
N GLY A 63 14.95 -2.83 9.27
CA GLY A 63 16.39 -2.74 9.05
C GLY A 63 17.11 -3.89 9.73
N GLY A 64 17.92 -4.62 8.95
CA GLY A 64 18.82 -5.66 9.46
C GLY A 64 19.93 -5.14 10.36
#